data_AF-A0ABD2HZG1-F1
#
_entry.id   AF-A0ABD2HZG1-F1
#
_cell.length_a   1.000
_cell.length_b   1.000
_cell.length_c   1.000
_cell.angle_alpha   90.00
_cell.angle_beta   90.00
_cell.angle_gamma   90.00
#
_symmetry.space_group_name_H-M   'P 1'
#
loop_
_entity.id
_entity.type
_entity.pdbx_description
1 polymer ?
#
loop_
_entity_poly.entity_id
_entity_poly.type
_entity_poly.pdbx_seq_one_letter_code
_entity_poly.pdbx_strand_id
1 'polypeptide(L)'
;MASINNGHAAVGAANGIQQKKLLQQQQAHGTNMAQLPVNANDYALAAVRDDAELKLLAEYAVDYAHSIGLVGRSGDDKYKHSNDVSVAPPIALLPSPFPRELYEQATDAQQSLNELYFRIACDHDFLMEAYKDVIKGDPFHAKLIELAKVIQKEGIRQPLMVGLQRADYLSHWNEAAQKMELKQVEVNPGQIGGPGAATAVSKCHRKMLDKVEIMHGKKLPIMAKAVVPENRPGPGIARTLYQAWKMFGDPNAIILYVNQPDLFPVCHFEQLQFVMFQVEKLAKQDGNHVLVRRASFIELRKRLSLDEAGDYSLYFDGTKRVALVHMAYGYLPEHYPEKDFDLRVMMERSTAIILSKPGTLEALPFPPTGPSTELSWFARSEKPHQEGSEQWKMGIYRAH
;
A
#
# COMPACT_ATOMS: atom_id res chain seq x y z
N MET A 1 12.17 6.23 -1.09
CA MET A 1 11.08 5.64 -0.29
C MET A 1 10.23 6.75 0.26
N ALA A 2 8.94 6.77 -0.07
CA ALA A 2 7.98 7.71 0.48
C ALA A 2 7.38 7.06 1.73
N SER A 3 7.79 7.52 2.91
CA SER A 3 7.12 7.15 4.16
C SER A 3 5.83 7.96 4.24
N ILE A 4 4.69 7.28 4.14
CA ILE A 4 3.40 7.80 4.63
C ILE A 4 3.15 7.05 5.92
N ASN A 5 3.14 7.81 7.01
CA ASN A 5 3.03 7.31 8.36
C ASN A 5 1.61 6.76 8.58
N ASN A 6 1.44 5.44 8.48
CA ASN A 6 0.22 4.77 8.91
C ASN A 6 0.31 4.53 10.41
N GLY A 7 -0.15 5.50 11.22
CA GLY A 7 -0.37 5.29 12.66
C GLY A 7 0.27 6.33 13.57
N HIS A 8 -0.60 6.96 14.38
CA HIS A 8 -0.37 7.73 15.60
C HIS A 8 0.74 8.80 15.62
N ALA A 9 0.31 10.05 15.67
CA ALA A 9 1.08 11.30 15.73
C ALA A 9 2.01 11.50 16.95
N ALA A 10 2.31 10.45 17.74
CA ALA A 10 3.06 10.59 19.00
C ALA A 10 4.56 10.27 18.90
N VAL A 11 5.06 9.70 17.80
CA VAL A 11 6.44 9.16 17.72
C VAL A 11 7.49 10.20 17.32
N GLY A 12 7.09 11.40 16.87
CA GLY A 12 8.01 12.45 16.40
C GLY A 12 8.99 12.98 17.46
N ALA A 13 8.65 12.86 18.75
CA ALA A 13 9.52 13.32 19.84
C ALA A 13 10.69 12.36 20.16
N ALA A 14 10.55 11.05 19.87
CA ALA A 14 11.54 10.05 20.23
C ALA A 14 12.79 10.09 19.33
N ASN A 15 12.60 10.35 18.02
CA ASN A 15 13.70 10.40 17.04
C ASN A 15 14.65 11.59 17.29
N GLY A 16 14.12 12.74 17.71
CA GLY A 16 14.94 13.92 18.01
C GLY A 16 15.83 13.77 19.26
N ILE A 17 15.42 12.93 20.22
CA ILE A 17 16.18 12.69 21.46
C ILE A 17 17.35 11.73 21.20
N GLN A 18 17.16 10.70 20.37
CA GLN A 18 18.24 9.81 19.96
C GLN A 18 19.27 10.52 19.07
N GLN A 19 18.82 11.40 18.17
CA GLN A 19 19.71 12.22 17.34
C GLN A 19 20.53 13.23 18.17
N LYS A 20 19.93 13.84 19.21
CA LYS A 20 20.66 14.70 20.16
C LYS A 20 21.71 13.94 20.97
N LYS A 21 21.44 12.68 21.38
CA LYS A 21 22.42 11.85 22.09
C LYS A 21 23.60 11.46 21.18
N LEU A 22 23.34 11.14 19.92
CA LEU A 22 24.38 10.86 18.92
C LEU A 22 25.25 12.10 18.61
N LEU A 23 24.64 13.28 18.47
CA LEU A 23 25.35 14.56 18.29
C LEU A 23 26.23 14.91 19.51
N GLN A 24 25.74 14.67 20.72
CA GLN A 24 26.52 14.88 21.95
C GLN A 24 27.69 13.90 22.08
N GLN A 25 27.53 12.64 21.66
CA GLN A 25 28.64 11.67 21.61
C GLN A 25 29.69 12.02 20.55
N GLN A 26 29.28 12.56 19.39
CA GLN A 26 30.20 12.96 18.33
C GLN A 26 30.97 14.25 18.65
N GLN A 27 30.38 15.19 19.39
CA GLN A 27 31.08 16.38 19.89
C GLN A 27 32.12 16.07 20.97
N ALA A 28 31.92 15.00 21.75
CA ALA A 28 32.87 14.57 22.78
C ALA A 28 34.18 13.97 22.24
N HIS A 29 34.26 13.64 20.94
CA HIS A 29 35.41 12.96 20.33
C HIS A 29 36.30 13.85 19.45
N GLY A 30 36.11 15.18 19.47
CA GLY A 30 37.09 16.12 18.91
C GLY A 30 37.41 15.93 17.42
N THR A 31 36.47 15.44 16.62
CA THR A 31 36.69 15.23 15.18
C THR A 31 36.62 16.57 14.44
N ASN A 32 37.75 16.99 13.87
CA ASN A 32 37.85 18.20 13.06
C ASN A 32 36.95 18.11 11.83
N MET A 33 35.90 18.95 11.76
CA MET A 33 34.83 18.86 10.74
C MET A 33 35.27 19.24 9.31
N ALA A 34 36.53 19.63 9.08
CA ALA A 34 36.98 20.18 7.81
C ALA A 34 37.36 19.15 6.73
N GLN A 35 37.37 17.84 7.02
CA GLN A 35 37.85 16.82 6.07
C GLN A 35 37.08 15.48 6.10
N LEU A 36 35.80 15.48 6.46
CA LEU A 36 34.98 14.29 6.24
C LEU A 36 34.48 14.29 4.79
N PRO A 37 34.71 13.21 3.99
CA PRO A 37 34.03 13.08 2.71
C PRO A 37 32.53 13.16 2.99
N VAL A 38 31.79 13.96 2.21
CA VAL A 38 30.35 14.13 2.36
C VAL A 38 29.69 12.76 2.26
N ASN A 39 29.50 12.11 3.42
CA ASN A 39 28.81 10.85 3.52
C ASN A 39 27.31 11.15 3.34
N ALA A 40 26.54 10.17 2.88
CA ALA A 40 25.10 10.30 2.73
C ALA A 40 24.41 10.83 3.99
N ASN A 41 25.03 10.62 5.16
CA ASN A 41 24.52 11.01 6.48
C ASN A 41 24.31 12.52 6.68
N ASP A 42 25.08 13.40 6.03
CA ASP A 42 25.02 14.85 6.31
C ASP A 42 24.55 15.68 5.10
N TYR A 43 24.10 15.02 4.04
CA TYR A 43 23.80 15.71 2.78
C TYR A 43 22.64 16.71 2.92
N ALA A 44 21.63 16.38 3.73
CA ALA A 44 20.49 17.26 3.96
C ALA A 44 20.92 18.55 4.69
N LEU A 45 21.86 18.43 5.64
CA LEU A 45 22.45 19.57 6.34
C LEU A 45 23.37 20.41 5.43
N ALA A 46 24.06 19.76 4.48
CA ALA A 46 24.83 20.48 3.46
C ALA A 46 23.94 21.15 2.41
N ALA A 47 22.77 20.58 2.14
CA ALA A 47 21.77 21.05 1.17
C ALA A 47 20.85 22.14 1.70
N VAL A 48 20.71 22.27 3.02
CA VAL A 48 19.86 23.28 3.67
C VAL A 48 20.71 23.95 4.75
N ARG A 49 21.23 25.15 4.45
CA ARG A 49 22.33 25.75 5.23
C ARG A 49 21.87 26.51 6.47
N ASP A 50 20.65 27.03 6.44
CA ASP A 50 20.07 27.81 7.53
C ASP A 50 18.53 27.76 7.54
N ASP A 51 17.93 28.34 8.59
CA ASP A 51 16.48 28.37 8.79
C ASP A 51 15.73 29.17 7.72
N ALA A 52 16.36 30.18 7.11
CA ALA A 52 15.73 30.99 6.07
C ALA A 52 15.62 30.19 4.77
N GLU A 53 16.67 29.48 4.40
CA GLU A 53 16.69 28.54 3.28
C GLU A 53 15.72 27.38 3.51
N LEU A 54 15.66 26.82 4.73
CA LEU A 54 14.70 25.77 5.08
C LEU A 54 13.25 26.22 4.83
N LYS A 55 12.87 27.42 5.27
CA LYS A 55 11.52 27.97 5.07
C LYS A 55 11.20 28.16 3.59
N LEU A 56 12.14 28.72 2.83
CA LEU A 56 11.98 28.94 1.39
C LEU A 56 11.81 27.63 0.63
N LEU A 57 12.63 26.62 0.94
CA LEU A 57 12.53 25.30 0.31
C LEU A 57 11.26 24.56 0.73
N ALA A 58 10.83 24.68 1.98
CA ALA A 58 9.59 24.09 2.46
C ALA A 58 8.36 24.69 1.75
N GLU A 59 8.27 26.02 1.66
CA GLU A 59 7.20 26.69 0.91
C GLU A 59 7.19 26.25 -0.56
N TYR A 60 8.36 26.24 -1.21
CA TYR A 60 8.52 25.77 -2.58
C TYR A 60 8.06 24.31 -2.77
N ALA A 61 8.37 23.43 -1.82
CA ALA A 61 7.97 22.03 -1.86
C ALA A 61 6.44 21.87 -1.71
N VAL A 62 5.82 22.66 -0.82
CA VAL A 62 4.37 22.65 -0.63
C VAL A 62 3.65 23.18 -1.87
N ASP A 63 4.12 24.28 -2.46
CA ASP A 63 3.55 24.82 -3.70
C ASP A 63 3.66 23.82 -4.85
N TYR A 64 4.84 23.19 -4.98
CA TYR A 64 5.05 22.18 -6.01
C TYR A 64 4.16 20.96 -5.79
N ALA A 65 4.00 20.49 -4.55
CA ALA A 65 3.11 19.39 -4.21
C ALA A 65 1.66 19.66 -4.67
N HIS A 66 1.14 20.86 -4.42
CA HIS A 66 -0.17 21.28 -4.93
C HIS A 66 -0.22 21.28 -6.46
N SER A 67 0.82 21.81 -7.12
CA SER A 67 0.86 21.91 -8.59
C SER A 67 0.83 20.56 -9.32
N ILE A 68 1.25 19.47 -8.66
CA ILE A 68 1.26 18.12 -9.23
C ILE A 68 0.17 17.20 -8.67
N GLY A 69 -0.74 17.73 -7.85
CA GLY A 69 -1.81 16.96 -7.22
C GLY A 69 -1.33 16.00 -6.13
N LEU A 70 -0.17 16.25 -5.50
CA LEU A 70 0.24 15.60 -4.26
C LEU A 70 -0.47 16.28 -3.08
N VAL A 71 -1.77 16.01 -2.97
CA VAL A 71 -2.64 16.63 -1.97
C VAL A 71 -3.63 15.62 -1.41
N GLY A 72 -4.09 15.89 -0.20
CA GLY A 72 -5.21 15.21 0.45
C GLY A 72 -6.20 16.23 1.00
N ARG A 73 -7.34 15.77 1.51
CA ARG A 73 -8.25 16.66 2.25
C ARG A 73 -7.58 17.13 3.53
N SER A 74 -7.94 18.33 3.99
CA SER A 74 -7.51 18.83 5.30
C SER A 74 -7.98 17.89 6.42
N GLY A 75 -7.15 17.73 7.46
CA GLY A 75 -7.52 16.99 8.68
C GLY A 75 -8.43 17.76 9.64
N ASP A 76 -8.70 19.04 9.36
CA ASP A 76 -9.63 19.88 10.12
C ASP A 76 -11.05 19.29 10.04
N ASP A 77 -11.74 19.17 11.19
CA ASP A 77 -13.09 18.63 11.29
C ASP A 77 -14.09 19.30 10.33
N LYS A 78 -13.90 20.59 10.05
CA LYS A 78 -14.73 21.34 9.10
C LYS A 78 -14.56 20.89 7.65
N TYR A 79 -13.36 20.41 7.29
CA TYR A 79 -12.97 20.17 5.90
C TYR A 79 -12.61 18.72 5.59
N LYS A 80 -12.46 17.84 6.58
CA LYS A 80 -12.11 16.42 6.39
C LYS A 80 -13.12 15.64 5.54
N HIS A 81 -14.34 16.16 5.43
CA HIS A 81 -15.43 15.62 4.60
C HIS A 81 -15.64 16.38 3.28
N SER A 82 -14.95 17.51 3.08
CA SER A 82 -15.09 18.36 1.90
C SER A 82 -13.89 18.25 0.96
N ASN A 83 -14.12 18.59 -0.31
CA ASN A 83 -13.06 18.75 -1.31
C ASN A 83 -12.65 20.23 -1.48
N ASP A 84 -13.23 21.15 -0.72
CA ASP A 84 -13.00 22.59 -0.85
C ASP A 84 -11.59 23.01 -0.40
N VAL A 85 -11.04 22.31 0.60
CA VAL A 85 -9.71 22.58 1.16
C VAL A 85 -8.86 21.33 1.08
N SER A 86 -7.76 21.44 0.34
CA SER A 86 -6.76 20.39 0.22
C SER A 86 -5.43 20.87 0.80
N VAL A 87 -4.64 19.93 1.31
CA VAL A 87 -3.31 20.19 1.88
C VAL A 87 -2.30 19.20 1.30
N ALA A 88 -1.04 19.61 1.18
CA ALA A 88 0.03 18.68 0.91
C ALA A 88 0.15 17.67 2.09
N PRO A 89 0.30 16.37 1.83
CA PRO A 89 0.55 15.40 2.89
C PRO A 89 1.90 15.69 3.57
N PRO A 90 2.12 15.20 4.80
CA PRO A 90 3.44 15.23 5.41
C PRO A 90 4.46 14.52 4.52
N ILE A 91 5.49 15.24 4.08
CA ILE A 91 6.57 14.72 3.25
C ILE A 91 7.92 15.19 3.78
N ALA A 92 8.94 14.33 3.65
CA ALA A 92 10.31 14.78 3.85
C ALA A 92 10.67 15.81 2.76
N LEU A 93 11.37 16.89 3.13
CA LEU A 93 11.77 17.94 2.20
C LEU A 93 12.70 17.42 1.10
N LEU A 94 13.66 16.58 1.49
CA LEU A 94 14.63 15.94 0.61
C LEU A 94 14.53 14.41 0.74
N PRO A 95 14.89 13.64 -0.31
CA PRO A 95 14.78 12.18 -0.27
C PRO A 95 15.74 11.54 0.74
N SER A 96 15.26 10.63 1.58
CA SER A 96 16.15 9.89 2.48
C SER A 96 17.15 9.04 1.68
N PRO A 97 18.47 9.10 1.98
CA PRO A 97 19.44 8.22 1.34
C PRO A 97 19.19 6.77 1.71
N PHE A 98 19.38 5.87 0.75
CA PHE A 98 19.20 4.45 0.98
C PHE A 98 20.18 3.63 0.12
N PRO A 99 20.79 2.56 0.66
CA PRO A 99 21.71 1.72 -0.11
C PRO A 99 21.01 1.10 -1.33
N ARG A 100 21.67 1.21 -2.49
CA ARG A 100 21.13 0.71 -3.77
C ARG A 100 20.91 -0.79 -3.74
N GLU A 101 21.87 -1.52 -3.18
CA GLU A 101 21.87 -2.98 -3.14
C GLU A 101 20.67 -3.49 -2.32
N LEU A 102 20.36 -2.83 -1.20
CA LEU A 102 19.21 -3.18 -0.37
C LEU A 102 17.87 -2.83 -1.05
N TYR A 103 17.82 -1.73 -1.81
CA TYR A 103 16.65 -1.36 -2.60
C TYR A 103 16.35 -2.37 -3.72
N GLU A 104 17.38 -2.79 -4.44
CA GLU A 104 17.28 -3.78 -5.51
C GLU A 104 16.88 -5.13 -4.93
N GLN A 105 17.49 -5.55 -3.81
CA GLN A 105 17.10 -6.76 -3.09
C GLN A 105 15.60 -6.78 -2.71
N ALA A 106 15.06 -5.69 -2.20
CA ALA A 106 13.64 -5.58 -1.85
C ALA A 106 12.74 -5.72 -3.09
N THR A 107 13.11 -5.03 -4.18
CA THR A 107 12.35 -5.01 -5.44
C THR A 107 12.32 -6.39 -6.11
N ASP A 108 13.45 -7.10 -6.07
CA ASP A 108 13.58 -8.43 -6.66
C ASP A 108 12.74 -9.46 -5.90
N ALA A 109 12.71 -9.37 -4.56
CA ALA A 109 11.97 -10.30 -3.70
C ALA A 109 10.44 -10.23 -3.86
N GLN A 110 9.88 -9.09 -4.31
CA GLN A 110 8.44 -8.85 -4.29
C GLN A 110 7.62 -9.90 -5.07
N GLN A 111 8.13 -10.41 -6.21
CA GLN A 111 7.38 -11.40 -7.00
C GLN A 111 7.23 -12.72 -6.24
N SER A 112 8.34 -13.20 -5.68
CA SER A 112 8.37 -14.43 -4.89
C SER A 112 7.53 -14.29 -3.63
N LEU A 113 7.53 -13.11 -3.00
CA LEU A 113 6.66 -12.83 -1.86
C LEU A 113 5.18 -12.86 -2.22
N ASN A 114 4.80 -12.32 -3.37
CA ASN A 114 3.41 -12.39 -3.81
C ASN A 114 2.97 -13.84 -4.05
N GLU A 115 3.82 -14.65 -4.69
CA GLU A 115 3.53 -16.05 -4.93
C GLU A 115 3.46 -16.86 -3.63
N LEU A 116 4.39 -16.60 -2.69
CA LEU A 116 4.37 -17.22 -1.36
C LEU A 116 3.04 -16.95 -0.64
N TYR A 117 2.65 -15.68 -0.55
CA TYR A 117 1.43 -15.28 0.17
C TYR A 117 0.16 -15.74 -0.56
N PHE A 118 0.17 -15.79 -1.89
CA PHE A 118 -0.91 -16.42 -2.66
C PHE A 118 -1.06 -17.90 -2.33
N ARG A 119 0.05 -18.67 -2.28
CA ARG A 119 0.02 -20.09 -1.94
C ARG A 119 -0.44 -20.33 -0.51
N ILE A 120 0.04 -19.53 0.45
CA ILE A 120 -0.43 -19.55 1.84
C ILE A 120 -1.94 -19.28 1.92
N ALA A 121 -2.43 -18.28 1.17
CA ALA A 121 -3.85 -17.94 1.13
C ALA A 121 -4.75 -19.08 0.57
N CYS A 122 -4.19 -19.97 -0.25
CA CYS A 122 -4.90 -21.13 -0.78
C CYS A 122 -4.81 -22.36 0.12
N ASP A 123 -3.90 -22.37 1.12
CA ASP A 123 -3.72 -23.48 2.04
C ASP A 123 -4.63 -23.32 3.26
N HIS A 124 -5.88 -23.78 3.11
CA HIS A 124 -6.90 -23.66 4.15
C HIS A 124 -6.50 -24.35 5.45
N ASP A 125 -5.90 -25.55 5.37
CA ASP A 125 -5.52 -26.31 6.56
C ASP A 125 -4.40 -25.59 7.33
N PHE A 126 -3.40 -25.06 6.62
CA PHE A 126 -2.36 -24.23 7.21
C PHE A 126 -2.95 -22.99 7.90
N LEU A 127 -3.88 -22.28 7.24
CA LEU A 127 -4.51 -21.09 7.83
C LEU A 127 -5.34 -21.44 9.08
N MET A 128 -6.13 -22.51 9.05
CA MET A 128 -6.93 -22.92 10.20
C MET A 128 -6.04 -23.29 11.40
N GLU A 129 -4.92 -23.97 11.13
CA GLU A 129 -3.95 -24.34 12.17
C GLU A 129 -3.22 -23.11 12.72
N ALA A 130 -2.77 -22.19 11.86
CA ALA A 130 -2.06 -20.97 12.26
C ALA A 130 -2.91 -20.05 13.15
N TYR A 131 -4.23 -20.00 12.92
CA TYR A 131 -5.15 -19.16 13.68
C TYR A 131 -5.80 -19.84 14.90
N LYS A 132 -5.58 -21.14 15.14
CA LYS A 132 -6.29 -21.93 16.16
C LYS A 132 -6.25 -21.34 17.58
N ASP A 133 -5.15 -20.68 17.93
CA ASP A 133 -4.95 -20.07 19.25
C ASP A 133 -5.32 -18.59 19.25
N VAL A 134 -5.11 -17.89 18.13
CA VAL A 134 -5.47 -16.46 17.95
C VAL A 134 -6.97 -16.25 18.17
N ILE A 135 -7.80 -17.09 17.55
CA ILE A 135 -9.26 -16.95 17.63
C ILE A 135 -9.83 -17.16 19.04
N LYS A 136 -9.05 -17.71 19.98
CA LYS A 136 -9.45 -17.86 21.39
C LYS A 136 -9.43 -16.52 22.13
N GLY A 137 -8.53 -15.62 21.71
CA GLY A 137 -8.34 -14.30 22.32
C GLY A 137 -8.86 -13.13 21.48
N ASP A 138 -9.13 -13.35 20.18
CA ASP A 138 -9.55 -12.31 19.25
C ASP A 138 -10.89 -12.66 18.58
N PRO A 139 -12.01 -12.04 19.03
CA PRO A 139 -13.34 -12.27 18.47
C PRO A 139 -13.49 -11.82 17.01
N PHE A 140 -12.70 -10.86 16.55
CA PHE A 140 -12.77 -10.38 15.17
C PHE A 140 -12.14 -11.40 14.22
N HIS A 141 -10.95 -11.89 14.56
CA HIS A 141 -10.32 -12.98 13.82
C HIS A 141 -11.15 -14.27 13.87
N ALA A 142 -11.83 -14.56 15.00
CA ALA A 142 -12.75 -15.69 15.08
C ALA A 142 -13.87 -15.61 14.01
N LYS A 143 -14.47 -14.42 13.81
CA LYS A 143 -15.48 -14.20 12.77
C LYS A 143 -14.93 -14.35 11.35
N LEU A 144 -13.71 -13.87 11.09
CA LEU A 144 -13.06 -14.02 9.78
C LEU A 144 -12.78 -15.49 9.45
N ILE A 145 -12.31 -16.26 10.45
CA ILE A 145 -12.08 -17.71 10.31
C ILE A 145 -13.39 -18.47 10.16
N GLU A 146 -14.45 -18.09 10.88
CA GLU A 146 -15.79 -18.65 10.69
C GLU A 146 -16.30 -18.41 9.26
N LEU A 147 -16.15 -17.18 8.74
CA LEU A 147 -16.50 -16.87 7.36
C LEU A 147 -15.71 -17.73 6.35
N ALA A 148 -14.39 -17.87 6.54
CA ALA A 148 -13.58 -18.73 5.68
C ALA A 148 -14.08 -20.19 5.69
N LYS A 149 -14.46 -20.74 6.85
CA LYS A 149 -15.06 -22.08 6.98
C LYS A 149 -16.41 -22.18 6.27
N VAL A 150 -17.25 -21.14 6.37
CA VAL A 150 -18.54 -21.10 5.67
C VAL A 150 -18.33 -21.14 4.16
N ILE A 151 -17.43 -20.32 3.61
CA ILE A 151 -17.12 -20.30 2.17
C ILE A 151 -16.56 -21.65 1.71
N GLN A 152 -15.65 -22.26 2.48
CA GLN A 152 -15.10 -23.57 2.15
C GLN A 152 -16.19 -24.64 2.11
N LYS A 153 -17.12 -24.63 3.07
CA LYS A 153 -18.25 -25.57 3.13
C LYS A 153 -19.25 -25.38 2.00
N GLU A 154 -19.53 -24.13 1.63
CA GLU A 154 -20.43 -23.79 0.52
C GLU A 154 -19.81 -24.05 -0.86
N GLY A 155 -18.48 -24.09 -0.94
CA GLY A 155 -17.72 -24.17 -2.18
C GLY A 155 -17.32 -22.78 -2.70
N ILE A 156 -16.11 -22.69 -3.25
CA ILE A 156 -15.56 -21.45 -3.79
C ILE A 156 -16.30 -21.09 -5.08
N ARG A 157 -17.06 -19.99 -5.07
CA ARG A 157 -17.82 -19.51 -6.24
C ARG A 157 -17.02 -18.60 -7.18
N GLN A 158 -16.01 -17.90 -6.64
CA GLN A 158 -15.09 -17.08 -7.42
C GLN A 158 -13.64 -17.56 -7.25
N PRO A 159 -13.10 -18.29 -8.24
CA PRO A 159 -11.73 -18.81 -8.18
C PRO A 159 -10.67 -17.73 -8.44
N LEU A 160 -11.01 -16.60 -9.06
CA LEU A 160 -10.08 -15.50 -9.28
C LEU A 160 -9.83 -14.71 -8.01
N MET A 161 -8.59 -14.29 -7.83
CA MET A 161 -8.13 -13.45 -6.72
C MET A 161 -7.21 -12.36 -7.25
N VAL A 162 -7.38 -11.13 -6.75
CA VAL A 162 -6.42 -10.05 -6.99
C VAL A 162 -5.59 -9.85 -5.73
N GLY A 163 -4.27 -10.06 -5.85
CA GLY A 163 -3.31 -9.77 -4.80
C GLY A 163 -2.71 -8.38 -4.98
N LEU A 164 -3.05 -7.45 -4.08
CA LEU A 164 -2.29 -6.22 -3.87
C LEU A 164 -1.51 -6.36 -2.57
N GLN A 165 -0.18 -6.34 -2.64
CA GLN A 165 0.68 -6.58 -1.48
C GLN A 165 1.75 -5.49 -1.36
N ARG A 166 1.96 -4.99 -0.15
CA ARG A 166 3.12 -4.16 0.22
C ARG A 166 3.99 -4.94 1.19
N ALA A 167 5.28 -5.08 0.90
CA ALA A 167 6.26 -5.60 1.85
C ALA A 167 7.08 -4.44 2.41
N ASP A 168 7.07 -4.29 3.74
CA ASP A 168 7.75 -3.20 4.41
C ASP A 168 9.06 -3.69 5.02
N TYR A 169 10.11 -2.90 4.84
CA TYR A 169 11.48 -3.25 5.24
C TYR A 169 12.15 -2.11 6.01
N LEU A 170 13.02 -2.49 6.94
CA LEU A 170 13.97 -1.59 7.59
C LEU A 170 15.40 -2.03 7.30
N SER A 171 16.29 -1.05 7.17
CA SER A 171 17.73 -1.31 7.11
C SER A 171 18.27 -1.50 8.53
N HIS A 172 19.03 -2.56 8.76
CA HIS A 172 19.59 -2.93 10.05
C HIS A 172 21.12 -2.97 9.97
N TRP A 173 21.81 -2.34 10.94
CA TRP A 173 23.26 -2.46 11.05
C TRP A 173 23.61 -3.76 11.78
N ASN A 174 24.23 -4.70 11.06
CA ASN A 174 24.77 -5.92 11.65
C ASN A 174 26.18 -5.63 12.19
N GLU A 175 26.32 -5.54 13.52
CA GLU A 175 27.59 -5.28 14.18
C GLU A 175 28.64 -6.38 13.93
N ALA A 176 28.25 -7.65 13.93
CA ALA A 176 29.20 -8.75 13.74
C ALA A 176 29.76 -8.78 12.30
N ALA A 177 28.89 -8.53 11.31
CA ALA A 177 29.26 -8.53 9.91
C ALA A 177 29.74 -7.15 9.40
N GLN A 178 29.70 -6.11 10.25
CA GLN A 178 30.05 -4.72 9.93
C GLN A 178 29.40 -4.23 8.62
N LYS A 179 28.11 -4.53 8.43
CA LYS A 179 27.36 -4.19 7.20
C LYS A 179 25.91 -3.85 7.47
N MET A 180 25.33 -3.04 6.58
CA MET A 180 23.87 -2.85 6.53
C MET A 180 23.19 -4.05 5.87
N GLU A 181 22.08 -4.48 6.45
CA GLU A 181 21.22 -5.56 5.95
C GLU A 181 19.79 -5.08 5.80
N LEU A 182 19.05 -5.66 4.86
CA LEU A 182 17.61 -5.44 4.74
C LEU A 182 16.87 -6.47 5.61
N LYS A 183 15.95 -6.00 6.46
CA LYS A 183 15.06 -6.86 7.25
C LYS A 183 13.61 -6.51 6.93
N GLN A 184 12.83 -7.53 6.58
CA GLN A 184 11.39 -7.39 6.42
C GLN A 184 10.75 -7.23 7.80
N VAL A 185 9.86 -6.26 7.95
CA VAL A 185 9.17 -5.98 9.21
C VAL A 185 7.68 -6.28 9.14
N GLU A 186 7.07 -6.17 7.96
CA GLU A 186 5.64 -6.38 7.78
C GLU A 186 5.34 -6.78 6.33
N VAL A 187 4.25 -7.54 6.15
CA VAL A 187 3.59 -7.72 4.87
C VAL A 187 2.14 -7.31 5.01
N ASN A 188 1.72 -6.41 4.14
CA ASN A 188 0.38 -5.85 4.09
C ASN A 188 -0.34 -6.36 2.82
N PRO A 189 -1.11 -7.46 2.91
CA PRO A 189 -1.98 -7.92 1.82
C PRO A 189 -3.33 -7.17 1.85
N GLY A 190 -3.80 -6.68 0.71
CA GLY A 190 -5.13 -6.06 0.60
C GLY A 190 -5.09 -4.54 0.64
N GLN A 191 -5.45 -3.94 1.78
CA GLN A 191 -5.73 -2.49 1.89
C GLN A 191 -4.44 -1.67 1.91
N ILE A 192 -4.07 -1.12 0.75
CA ILE A 192 -2.81 -0.40 0.57
C ILE A 192 -3.07 1.07 0.25
N GLY A 193 -2.76 1.94 1.22
CA GLY A 193 -2.59 3.38 0.99
C GLY A 193 -1.16 3.72 0.54
N GLY A 194 -1.03 4.85 -0.17
CA GLY A 194 0.24 5.43 -0.59
C GLY A 194 0.68 5.23 -2.05
N PRO A 195 0.17 4.28 -2.87
CA PRO A 195 0.61 4.13 -4.27
C PRO A 195 0.48 5.41 -5.11
N GLY A 196 -0.64 6.14 -5.00
CA GLY A 196 -0.85 7.36 -5.77
C GLY A 196 0.12 8.46 -5.34
N ALA A 197 0.32 8.61 -4.03
CA ALA A 197 1.25 9.57 -3.46
C ALA A 197 2.71 9.23 -3.74
N ALA A 198 3.12 7.95 -3.76
CA ALA A 198 4.51 7.53 -3.93
C ALA A 198 5.15 8.02 -5.24
N THR A 199 4.35 8.03 -6.32
CA THR A 199 4.76 8.58 -7.62
C THR A 199 5.03 10.08 -7.51
N ALA A 200 4.11 10.81 -6.88
CA ALA A 200 4.18 12.26 -6.79
C ALA A 200 5.24 12.75 -5.78
N VAL A 201 5.46 12.02 -4.67
CA VAL A 201 6.58 12.25 -3.75
C VAL A 201 7.90 12.10 -4.46
N SER A 202 8.06 11.06 -5.29
CA SER A 202 9.30 10.87 -6.08
C SER A 202 9.54 12.03 -7.05
N LYS A 203 8.48 12.57 -7.68
CA LYS A 203 8.57 13.79 -8.52
C LYS A 203 8.95 15.01 -7.69
N CYS A 204 8.33 15.21 -6.52
CA CYS A 204 8.62 16.29 -5.60
C CYS A 204 10.09 16.25 -5.15
N HIS A 205 10.60 15.09 -4.74
CA HIS A 205 12.00 14.93 -4.34
C HIS A 205 12.98 15.23 -5.48
N ARG A 206 12.73 14.78 -6.71
CA ARG A 206 13.57 15.18 -7.86
C ARG A 206 13.58 16.70 -8.03
N LYS A 207 12.40 17.32 -7.95
CA LYS A 207 12.27 18.77 -8.06
C LYS A 207 12.99 19.54 -6.96
N MET A 208 12.99 19.00 -5.73
CA MET A 208 13.71 19.60 -4.61
C MET A 208 15.23 19.48 -4.77
N LEU A 209 15.72 18.34 -5.27
CA LEU A 209 17.15 18.21 -5.62
C LEU A 209 17.55 19.24 -6.70
N ASP A 210 16.76 19.38 -7.77
CA ASP A 210 17.00 20.40 -8.80
C ASP A 210 17.03 21.82 -8.21
N LYS A 211 16.10 22.14 -7.30
CA LYS A 211 16.00 23.46 -6.67
C LYS A 211 17.25 23.78 -5.84
N VAL A 212 17.72 22.83 -5.04
CA VAL A 212 18.96 22.96 -4.26
C VAL A 212 20.17 23.13 -5.19
N GLU A 213 20.26 22.37 -6.27
CA GLU A 213 21.34 22.52 -7.25
C GLU A 213 21.37 23.92 -7.89
N ILE A 214 20.20 24.46 -8.25
CA ILE A 214 20.06 25.80 -8.82
C ILE A 214 20.50 26.86 -7.82
N MET A 215 20.05 26.76 -6.56
CA MET A 215 20.38 27.73 -5.52
C MET A 215 21.87 27.74 -5.16
N HIS A 216 22.56 26.61 -5.34
CA HIS A 216 23.97 26.46 -4.95
C HIS A 216 24.95 26.41 -6.12
N GLY A 217 24.48 26.41 -7.37
CA GLY A 217 25.31 26.36 -8.56
C GLY A 217 26.05 25.01 -8.73
N LYS A 218 25.36 23.88 -8.50
CA LYS A 218 25.87 22.50 -8.66
C LYS A 218 27.11 22.14 -7.81
N LYS A 219 27.25 22.77 -6.64
CA LYS A 219 28.44 22.61 -5.77
C LYS A 219 28.38 21.45 -4.77
N LEU A 220 27.28 20.68 -4.73
CA LEU A 220 27.13 19.57 -3.78
C LEU A 220 27.55 18.24 -4.44
N PRO A 221 28.69 17.63 -4.03
CA PRO A 221 29.21 16.42 -4.69
C PRO A 221 28.24 15.23 -4.64
N ILE A 222 27.43 15.14 -3.58
CA ILE A 222 26.47 14.05 -3.42
C ILE A 222 25.32 14.11 -4.44
N MET A 223 24.99 15.31 -4.95
CA MET A 223 23.93 15.48 -5.95
C MET A 223 24.29 14.82 -7.28
N ALA A 224 25.58 14.75 -7.62
CA ALA A 224 26.07 14.05 -8.82
C ALA A 224 25.76 12.55 -8.82
N LYS A 225 25.48 11.94 -7.66
CA LYS A 225 25.11 10.52 -7.52
C LYS A 225 23.68 10.32 -7.01
N ALA A 226 22.95 11.40 -6.75
CA ALA A 226 21.59 11.33 -6.22
C ALA A 226 20.66 10.79 -7.30
N VAL A 227 20.05 9.63 -7.04
CA VAL A 227 19.06 9.03 -7.92
C VAL A 227 17.79 8.82 -7.11
N VAL A 228 16.70 9.44 -7.55
CA VAL A 228 15.35 9.13 -7.06
C VAL A 228 14.70 8.24 -8.10
N PRO A 229 14.57 6.92 -7.84
CA PRO A 229 14.03 5.98 -8.82
C PRO A 229 12.67 6.40 -9.36
N GLU A 230 12.37 5.92 -10.56
CA GLU A 230 10.99 5.99 -11.05
C GLU A 230 10.09 5.09 -10.20
N ASN A 231 8.93 5.60 -9.82
CA ASN A 231 7.96 4.89 -9.00
C ASN A 231 6.57 5.13 -9.61
N ARG A 232 5.92 4.09 -10.16
CA ARG A 232 4.65 4.19 -10.90
C ARG A 232 3.62 3.11 -10.50
N PRO A 233 3.32 2.89 -9.21
CA PRO A 233 2.39 1.83 -8.81
C PRO A 233 0.95 2.11 -9.20
N GLY A 234 0.51 3.37 -9.21
CA GLY A 234 -0.87 3.73 -9.57
C GLY A 234 -1.31 3.14 -10.92
N PRO A 235 -0.59 3.40 -12.03
CA PRO A 235 -0.88 2.79 -13.32
C PRO A 235 -0.89 1.25 -13.30
N GLY A 236 0.02 0.62 -12.56
CA GLY A 236 0.05 -0.84 -12.43
C GLY A 236 -1.17 -1.40 -11.70
N ILE A 237 -1.61 -0.75 -10.61
CA ILE A 237 -2.82 -1.13 -9.87
C ILE A 237 -4.05 -0.94 -10.75
N ALA A 238 -4.17 0.20 -11.43
CA ALA A 238 -5.28 0.48 -12.34
C ALA A 238 -5.36 -0.58 -13.46
N ARG A 239 -4.22 -0.95 -14.06
CA ARG A 239 -4.16 -2.05 -15.03
C ARG A 239 -4.62 -3.37 -14.43
N THR A 240 -4.17 -3.71 -13.23
CA THR A 240 -4.55 -4.97 -12.54
C THR A 240 -6.05 -5.03 -12.27
N LEU A 241 -6.64 -3.96 -11.74
CA LEU A 241 -8.09 -3.88 -11.49
C LEU A 241 -8.89 -4.00 -12.79
N TYR A 242 -8.43 -3.33 -13.85
CA TYR A 242 -9.08 -3.41 -15.16
C TYR A 242 -9.00 -4.82 -15.77
N GLN A 243 -7.84 -5.47 -15.69
CA GLN A 243 -7.68 -6.84 -16.18
C GLN A 243 -8.53 -7.83 -15.39
N ALA A 244 -8.64 -7.68 -14.06
CA ALA A 244 -9.52 -8.52 -13.25
C ALA A 244 -10.99 -8.35 -13.66
N TRP A 245 -11.43 -7.11 -13.92
CA TRP A 245 -12.77 -6.86 -14.47
C TRP A 245 -12.97 -7.53 -15.84
N LYS A 246 -11.97 -7.49 -16.74
CA LYS A 246 -12.05 -8.20 -18.03
C LYS A 246 -12.15 -9.71 -17.85
N MET A 247 -11.39 -10.27 -16.92
CA MET A 247 -11.41 -11.70 -16.62
C MET A 247 -12.73 -12.16 -15.98
N PHE A 248 -13.45 -11.25 -15.31
CA PHE A 248 -14.81 -11.52 -14.84
C PHE A 248 -15.80 -11.77 -15.98
N GLY A 249 -15.63 -11.07 -17.12
CA GLY A 249 -16.29 -11.41 -18.39
C GLY A 249 -17.68 -10.81 -18.62
N ASP A 250 -18.19 -9.95 -17.73
CA ASP A 250 -19.45 -9.21 -17.92
C ASP A 250 -19.17 -7.73 -18.25
N PRO A 251 -19.42 -7.28 -19.50
CA PRO A 251 -19.15 -5.91 -19.91
C PRO A 251 -20.06 -4.87 -19.25
N ASN A 252 -21.15 -5.28 -18.60
CA ASN A 252 -22.08 -4.38 -17.90
C ASN A 252 -21.84 -4.33 -16.39
N ALA A 253 -20.95 -5.19 -15.87
CA ALA A 253 -20.66 -5.25 -14.46
C ALA A 253 -19.79 -4.07 -13.99
N ILE A 254 -19.91 -3.75 -12.71
CA ILE A 254 -19.23 -2.60 -12.09
C ILE A 254 -18.05 -3.05 -11.23
N ILE A 255 -17.13 -2.12 -10.96
CA ILE A 255 -16.18 -2.25 -9.86
C ILE A 255 -16.75 -1.50 -8.66
N LEU A 256 -16.86 -2.18 -7.52
CA LEU A 256 -17.26 -1.58 -6.26
C LEU A 256 -16.02 -1.26 -5.43
N TYR A 257 -15.83 0.02 -5.11
CA TYR A 257 -14.81 0.51 -4.19
C TYR A 257 -15.43 0.77 -2.82
N VAL A 258 -15.18 -0.14 -1.88
CA VAL A 258 -15.70 -0.05 -0.50
C VAL A 258 -14.70 0.72 0.34
N ASN A 259 -15.04 1.95 0.71
CA ASN A 259 -14.15 2.78 1.51
C ASN A 259 -14.91 3.64 2.52
N GLN A 260 -14.17 4.14 3.51
CA GLN A 260 -14.64 5.17 4.43
C GLN A 260 -13.80 6.43 4.18
N PRO A 261 -14.25 7.35 3.31
CA PRO A 261 -13.47 8.53 2.91
C PRO A 261 -13.01 9.39 4.09
N ASP A 262 -13.74 9.30 5.19
CA ASP A 262 -13.60 10.12 6.39
C ASP A 262 -12.49 9.65 7.33
N LEU A 263 -12.11 8.38 7.25
CA LEU A 263 -11.09 7.83 8.14
C LEU A 263 -9.67 8.23 7.70
N PHE A 264 -9.48 8.47 6.40
CA PHE A 264 -8.19 8.83 5.80
C PHE A 264 -8.31 10.00 4.82
N PRO A 265 -8.63 11.22 5.31
CA PRO A 265 -8.83 12.40 4.46
C PRO A 265 -7.62 12.68 3.57
N VAL A 266 -6.41 12.40 4.06
CA VAL A 266 -5.16 12.61 3.32
C VAL A 266 -5.00 11.66 2.12
N CYS A 267 -5.57 10.45 2.18
CA CYS A 267 -5.47 9.44 1.12
C CYS A 267 -6.63 9.51 0.12
N HIS A 268 -7.59 10.42 0.32
CA HIS A 268 -8.81 10.47 -0.48
C HIS A 268 -8.54 10.59 -1.99
N PHE A 269 -7.73 11.57 -2.39
CA PHE A 269 -7.48 11.81 -3.82
C PHE A 269 -6.55 10.77 -4.43
N GLU A 270 -5.52 10.34 -3.71
CA GLU A 270 -4.54 9.40 -4.25
C GLU A 270 -5.15 8.03 -4.58
N GLN A 271 -6.09 7.54 -3.76
CA GLN A 271 -6.82 6.30 -4.03
C GLN A 271 -7.71 6.40 -5.27
N LEU A 272 -8.45 7.50 -5.42
CA LEU A 272 -9.34 7.70 -6.58
C LEU A 272 -8.57 7.77 -7.90
N GLN A 273 -7.33 8.27 -7.89
CA GLN A 273 -6.50 8.33 -9.10
C GLN A 273 -6.35 6.96 -9.75
N PHE A 274 -6.04 5.91 -8.98
CA PHE A 274 -5.76 4.59 -9.55
C PHE A 274 -6.93 3.61 -9.47
N VAL A 275 -7.84 3.71 -8.50
CA VAL A 275 -8.99 2.80 -8.39
C VAL A 275 -10.12 3.19 -9.35
N MET A 276 -10.28 4.49 -9.64
CA MET A 276 -11.39 5.02 -10.43
C MET A 276 -10.89 5.63 -11.74
N PHE A 277 -10.24 6.80 -11.68
CA PHE A 277 -9.99 7.60 -12.87
C PHE A 277 -9.07 6.91 -13.89
N GLN A 278 -8.00 6.27 -13.44
CA GLN A 278 -7.11 5.53 -14.34
C GLN A 278 -7.74 4.25 -14.87
N VAL A 279 -8.54 3.53 -14.07
CA VAL A 279 -9.27 2.33 -14.54
C VAL A 279 -10.26 2.71 -15.63
N GLU A 280 -11.10 3.72 -15.41
CA GLU A 280 -12.08 4.20 -16.39
C GLU A 280 -11.40 4.72 -17.66
N LYS A 281 -10.26 5.41 -17.51
CA LYS A 281 -9.45 5.85 -18.65
C LYS A 281 -8.93 4.66 -19.47
N LEU A 282 -8.31 3.68 -18.81
CA LEU A 282 -7.76 2.48 -19.47
C LEU A 282 -8.87 1.69 -20.17
N ALA A 283 -10.00 1.47 -19.49
CA ALA A 283 -11.15 0.80 -20.06
C ALA A 283 -11.65 1.51 -21.32
N LYS A 284 -11.84 2.84 -21.25
CA LYS A 284 -12.32 3.64 -22.40
C LYS A 284 -11.35 3.59 -23.57
N GLN A 285 -10.05 3.61 -23.31
CA GLN A 285 -9.02 3.48 -24.35
C GLN A 285 -9.06 2.11 -25.05
N ASP A 286 -9.43 1.06 -24.33
CA ASP A 286 -9.60 -0.32 -24.82
C ASP A 286 -11.04 -0.60 -25.30
N GLY A 287 -11.85 0.44 -25.57
CA GLY A 287 -13.21 0.31 -26.09
C GLY A 287 -14.27 -0.21 -25.10
N ASN A 288 -13.93 -0.26 -23.81
CA ASN A 288 -14.80 -0.73 -22.73
C ASN A 288 -15.33 0.42 -21.87
N HIS A 289 -16.44 0.19 -21.17
CA HIS A 289 -17.08 1.17 -20.29
C HIS A 289 -17.20 0.63 -18.86
N VAL A 290 -16.08 0.61 -18.15
CA VAL A 290 -16.07 0.20 -16.74
C VAL A 290 -16.63 1.33 -15.89
N LEU A 291 -17.61 0.99 -15.05
CA LEU A 291 -18.16 1.90 -14.06
C LEU A 291 -17.58 1.57 -12.69
N VAL A 292 -16.88 2.53 -12.08
CA VAL A 292 -16.43 2.39 -10.69
C VAL A 292 -17.43 3.09 -9.77
N ARG A 293 -17.91 2.39 -8.74
CA ARG A 293 -18.82 2.93 -7.72
C ARG A 293 -18.16 2.89 -6.38
N ARG A 294 -18.11 4.03 -5.71
CA ARG A 294 -17.63 4.16 -4.34
C ARG A 294 -18.81 4.12 -3.37
N ALA A 295 -18.69 3.37 -2.28
CA ALA A 295 -19.70 3.33 -1.23
C ALA A 295 -19.10 2.92 0.13
N SER A 296 -19.67 3.44 1.21
CA SER A 296 -19.42 2.99 2.59
C SER A 296 -20.24 1.75 2.93
N PHE A 297 -19.88 1.03 4.00
CA PHE A 297 -20.72 -0.08 4.50
C PHE A 297 -22.16 0.36 4.79
N ILE A 298 -22.33 1.55 5.38
CA ILE A 298 -23.65 2.12 5.71
C ILE A 298 -24.52 2.27 4.46
N GLU A 299 -23.97 2.81 3.38
CA GLU A 299 -24.69 2.94 2.10
C GLU A 299 -25.01 1.58 1.49
N LEU A 300 -24.10 0.61 1.63
CA LEU A 300 -24.25 -0.71 1.02
C LEU A 300 -25.34 -1.56 1.67
N ARG A 301 -25.70 -1.32 2.95
CA ARG A 301 -26.79 -2.02 3.66
C ARG A 301 -28.11 -2.08 2.86
N LYS A 302 -28.40 -1.07 2.06
CA LYS A 302 -29.65 -0.94 1.28
C LYS A 302 -29.47 -1.14 -0.23
N ARG A 303 -28.23 -1.31 -0.67
CA ARG A 303 -27.86 -1.24 -2.09
C ARG A 303 -27.24 -2.53 -2.61
N LEU A 304 -26.66 -3.35 -1.72
CA LEU A 304 -26.17 -4.66 -2.09
C LEU A 304 -27.22 -5.74 -1.87
N SER A 305 -27.30 -6.66 -2.82
CA SER A 305 -28.07 -7.89 -2.71
C SER A 305 -27.30 -9.05 -3.36
N LEU A 306 -27.54 -10.25 -2.86
CA LEU A 306 -26.96 -11.49 -3.38
C LEU A 306 -28.07 -12.34 -3.99
N ASP A 307 -27.85 -12.82 -5.21
CA ASP A 307 -28.77 -13.74 -5.88
C ASP A 307 -28.56 -15.18 -5.40
N GLU A 308 -29.00 -15.46 -4.17
CA GLU A 308 -28.87 -16.80 -3.56
C GLU A 308 -29.72 -17.88 -4.25
N ALA A 309 -30.76 -17.48 -4.97
CA ALA A 309 -31.62 -18.39 -5.73
C ALA A 309 -31.04 -18.75 -7.11
N GLY A 310 -30.12 -17.93 -7.61
CA GLY A 310 -29.46 -18.10 -8.91
C GLY A 310 -27.99 -18.47 -8.79
N ASP A 311 -27.12 -17.66 -9.40
CA ASP A 311 -25.69 -17.94 -9.53
C ASP A 311 -24.83 -17.28 -8.44
N TYR A 312 -25.44 -16.74 -7.38
CA TYR A 312 -24.77 -15.96 -6.34
C TYR A 312 -24.08 -14.69 -6.88
N SER A 313 -24.63 -14.09 -7.93
CA SER A 313 -24.25 -12.74 -8.35
C SER A 313 -24.49 -11.71 -7.27
N LEU A 314 -23.49 -10.87 -7.03
CA LEU A 314 -23.63 -9.67 -6.22
C LEU A 314 -24.18 -8.54 -7.09
N TYR A 315 -25.26 -7.91 -6.66
CA TYR A 315 -25.91 -6.79 -7.35
C TYR A 315 -25.82 -5.51 -6.53
N PHE A 316 -25.60 -4.41 -7.23
CA PHE A 316 -25.67 -3.05 -6.72
C PHE A 316 -26.93 -2.36 -7.27
N ASP A 317 -27.72 -1.76 -6.38
CA ASP A 317 -29.03 -1.15 -6.66
C ASP A 317 -29.96 -2.09 -7.46
N GLY A 318 -29.86 -3.41 -7.22
CA GLY A 318 -30.67 -4.46 -7.85
C GLY A 318 -30.51 -4.60 -9.38
N THR A 319 -29.65 -3.82 -10.02
CA THR A 319 -29.59 -3.71 -11.49
C THR A 319 -28.20 -3.90 -12.08
N LYS A 320 -27.15 -3.69 -11.29
CA LYS A 320 -25.77 -3.76 -11.76
C LYS A 320 -25.03 -4.90 -11.08
N ARG A 321 -24.61 -5.90 -11.85
CA ARG A 321 -23.73 -6.96 -11.34
C ARG A 321 -22.39 -6.35 -10.90
N VAL A 322 -21.83 -6.84 -9.82
CA VAL A 322 -20.52 -6.41 -9.31
C VAL A 322 -19.48 -7.42 -9.75
N ALA A 323 -18.53 -7.00 -10.57
CA ALA A 323 -17.43 -7.83 -11.04
C ALA A 323 -16.31 -7.96 -10.00
N LEU A 324 -16.00 -6.85 -9.34
CA LEU A 324 -14.89 -6.76 -8.41
C LEU A 324 -15.27 -5.88 -7.22
N VAL A 325 -14.91 -6.32 -6.02
CA VAL A 325 -14.98 -5.52 -4.79
C VAL A 325 -13.56 -5.19 -4.34
N HIS A 326 -13.21 -3.91 -4.41
CA HIS A 326 -12.00 -3.39 -3.80
C HIS A 326 -12.34 -2.90 -2.40
N MET A 327 -11.97 -3.68 -1.38
CA MET A 327 -12.12 -3.26 0.01
C MET A 327 -10.91 -2.40 0.40
N ALA A 328 -11.14 -1.13 0.72
CA ALA A 328 -10.15 -0.24 1.35
C ALA A 328 -10.57 0.17 2.77
N TYR A 329 -11.52 -0.58 3.33
CA TYR A 329 -12.08 -0.45 4.67
C TYR A 329 -12.56 -1.84 5.13
N GLY A 330 -12.72 -2.07 6.43
CA GLY A 330 -13.12 -3.37 6.96
C GLY A 330 -11.97 -4.31 7.39
N TYR A 331 -10.79 -3.77 7.69
CA TYR A 331 -9.65 -4.52 8.23
C TYR A 331 -9.51 -4.44 9.77
N LEU A 332 -10.42 -3.74 10.44
CA LEU A 332 -10.46 -3.59 11.90
C LEU A 332 -11.87 -3.88 12.42
N PRO A 333 -12.01 -4.40 13.65
CA PRO A 333 -13.32 -4.66 14.23
C PRO A 333 -14.23 -3.43 14.29
N GLU A 334 -13.68 -2.24 14.56
CA GLU A 334 -14.44 -1.00 14.67
C GLU A 334 -15.03 -0.54 13.33
N HIS A 335 -14.54 -1.10 12.21
CA HIS A 335 -15.08 -0.84 10.88
C HIS A 335 -16.41 -1.55 10.62
N TYR A 336 -16.83 -2.44 11.53
CA TYR A 336 -18.05 -3.22 11.40
C TYR A 336 -19.05 -2.95 12.55
N PRO A 337 -19.68 -1.77 12.61
CA PRO A 337 -20.76 -1.54 13.56
C PRO A 337 -21.98 -2.43 13.24
N GLU A 338 -22.53 -3.08 14.28
CA GLU A 338 -23.73 -3.92 14.25
C GLU A 338 -23.70 -5.10 13.25
N LYS A 339 -24.22 -4.87 12.03
CA LYS A 339 -24.52 -5.84 10.97
C LYS A 339 -23.64 -5.69 9.74
N ASP A 340 -22.68 -4.77 9.75
CA ASP A 340 -21.83 -4.53 8.57
C ASP A 340 -20.94 -5.74 8.24
N PHE A 341 -20.72 -6.64 9.19
CA PHE A 341 -20.03 -7.90 8.92
C PHE A 341 -20.85 -8.80 7.98
N ASP A 342 -22.19 -8.75 8.03
CA ASP A 342 -23.05 -9.52 7.11
C ASP A 342 -22.85 -9.08 5.65
N LEU A 343 -22.49 -7.80 5.43
CA LEU A 343 -22.10 -7.32 4.10
C LEU A 343 -20.80 -7.97 3.64
N ARG A 344 -19.81 -8.13 4.52
CA ARG A 344 -18.58 -8.88 4.21
C ARG A 344 -18.91 -10.32 3.85
N VAL A 345 -19.72 -11.00 4.66
CA VAL A 345 -20.18 -12.37 4.40
C VAL A 345 -20.87 -12.46 3.03
N MET A 346 -21.77 -11.54 2.72
CA MET A 346 -22.47 -11.47 1.43
C MET A 346 -21.50 -11.31 0.24
N MET A 347 -20.55 -10.37 0.35
CA MET A 347 -19.57 -10.11 -0.70
C MET A 347 -18.69 -11.34 -0.96
N GLU A 348 -18.20 -11.99 0.10
CA GLU A 348 -17.27 -13.12 -0.02
C GLU A 348 -17.94 -14.43 -0.47
N ARG A 349 -19.25 -14.58 -0.22
CA ARG A 349 -20.04 -15.70 -0.75
C ARG A 349 -20.41 -15.55 -2.23
N SER A 350 -20.25 -14.34 -2.79
CA SER A 350 -20.69 -14.02 -4.15
C SER A 350 -19.73 -14.49 -5.23
N THR A 351 -20.13 -14.31 -6.49
CA THR A 351 -19.25 -14.48 -7.65
C THR A 351 -18.31 -13.31 -7.89
N ALA A 352 -18.40 -12.19 -7.16
CA ALA A 352 -17.51 -11.05 -7.37
C ALA A 352 -16.06 -11.38 -6.99
N ILE A 353 -15.09 -10.84 -7.75
CA ILE A 353 -13.67 -10.93 -7.42
C ILE A 353 -13.41 -10.03 -6.22
N ILE A 354 -13.07 -10.62 -5.06
CA ILE A 354 -12.77 -9.84 -3.87
C ILE A 354 -11.27 -9.61 -3.76
N LEU A 355 -10.90 -8.34 -3.63
CA LEU A 355 -9.54 -7.90 -3.37
C LEU A 355 -9.37 -7.88 -1.84
N SER A 356 -8.60 -8.84 -1.30
CA SER A 356 -8.52 -9.32 0.10
C SER A 356 -9.61 -10.32 0.50
N LYS A 357 -9.32 -11.64 0.52
CA LYS A 357 -10.26 -12.70 0.95
C LYS A 357 -10.17 -12.92 2.47
N PRO A 358 -11.24 -13.33 3.19
CA PRO A 358 -11.16 -13.74 4.59
C PRO A 358 -10.20 -14.92 4.70
N GLY A 359 -9.23 -14.82 5.61
CA GLY A 359 -8.13 -15.77 5.72
C GLY A 359 -6.87 -15.39 4.94
N THR A 360 -6.89 -14.37 4.05
CA THR A 360 -5.64 -13.71 3.69
C THR A 360 -5.18 -12.91 4.90
N LEU A 361 -4.32 -13.50 5.72
CA LEU A 361 -3.08 -12.89 6.23
C LEU A 361 -3.16 -11.45 6.79
N GLU A 362 -4.33 -11.00 7.27
CA GLU A 362 -4.52 -9.67 7.88
C GLU A 362 -3.74 -9.55 9.21
N ALA A 363 -3.15 -10.64 9.72
CA ALA A 363 -2.06 -10.65 10.70
C ALA A 363 -1.50 -12.07 10.92
N LEU A 364 -0.75 -12.68 9.96
CA LEU A 364 0.16 -13.77 10.40
C LEU A 364 1.43 -13.11 10.94
N PRO A 365 1.75 -13.27 12.25
CA PRO A 365 3.14 -13.18 12.64
C PRO A 365 3.89 -14.27 11.88
N PHE A 366 5.08 -13.91 11.38
CA PHE A 366 6.00 -14.76 10.59
C PHE A 366 5.87 -16.28 10.85
N PRO A 367 6.00 -17.13 9.81
CA PRO A 367 6.09 -18.57 10.05
C PRO A 367 7.23 -18.85 11.03
N PRO A 368 7.06 -19.75 12.02
CA PRO A 368 8.11 -20.08 12.96
C PRO A 368 9.32 -20.60 12.19
N THR A 369 10.50 -20.08 12.52
CA THR A 369 11.78 -20.55 12.00
C THR A 369 12.05 -21.96 12.52
N GLY A 370 11.62 -22.97 11.77
CA GLY A 370 11.93 -24.40 11.96
C GLY A 370 12.62 -24.97 10.71
N PRO A 371 13.43 -26.05 10.86
CA PRO A 371 14.30 -26.53 9.79
C PRO A 371 13.52 -27.10 8.62
N SER A 372 14.03 -26.80 7.43
CA SER A 372 13.59 -27.21 6.10
C SER A 372 12.93 -28.59 6.04
N THR A 373 11.66 -28.63 5.68
CA THR A 373 11.06 -29.79 5.02
C THR A 373 10.74 -29.40 3.58
N GLU A 374 11.26 -30.20 2.65
CA GLU A 374 11.05 -30.04 1.22
C GLU A 374 9.54 -30.11 0.90
N LEU A 375 8.96 -28.99 0.49
CA LEU A 375 7.59 -28.92 -0.03
C LEU A 375 7.64 -29.03 -1.56
N SER A 376 7.56 -30.24 -2.08
CA SER A 376 7.33 -30.49 -3.52
C SER A 376 5.83 -30.52 -3.82
N TRP A 377 5.23 -29.43 -4.30
CA TRP A 377 3.83 -29.47 -4.78
C TRP A 377 3.58 -28.60 -6.01
N PHE A 378 2.94 -29.21 -7.00
CA PHE A 378 2.52 -28.64 -8.27
C PHE A 378 1.23 -27.82 -8.09
N ALA A 379 1.32 -26.51 -8.25
CA ALA A 379 0.24 -25.65 -8.71
C ALA A 379 0.77 -24.87 -9.92
N ARG A 380 0.12 -24.97 -11.09
CA ARG A 380 0.54 -24.21 -12.27
C ARG A 380 0.05 -22.78 -12.11
N SER A 381 0.95 -21.86 -11.79
CA SER A 381 0.74 -20.44 -12.04
C SER A 381 0.87 -20.19 -13.54
N GLU A 382 -0.18 -19.65 -14.17
CA GLU A 382 0.00 -19.02 -15.48
C GLU A 382 0.87 -17.77 -15.26
N LYS A 383 1.94 -17.63 -16.04
CA LYS A 383 2.96 -16.60 -15.84
C LYS A 383 2.30 -15.20 -15.82
N PRO A 384 2.51 -14.38 -14.78
CA PRO A 384 2.12 -12.97 -14.84
C PRO A 384 2.89 -12.30 -16.00
N HIS A 385 2.19 -11.46 -16.77
CA HIS A 385 2.80 -10.64 -17.81
C HIS A 385 3.88 -9.73 -17.18
N GLN A 386 5.13 -9.93 -17.59
CA GLN A 386 6.28 -9.16 -17.11
C GLN A 386 6.45 -7.89 -17.95
N GLU A 387 6.37 -6.71 -17.33
CA GLU A 387 7.04 -5.50 -17.83
C GLU A 387 7.52 -4.62 -16.66
N GLY A 388 8.83 -4.35 -16.62
CA GLY A 388 9.44 -3.27 -15.83
C GLY A 388 9.93 -3.63 -14.41
N SER A 389 11.04 -3.00 -14.01
CA SER A 389 11.62 -3.00 -12.66
C SER A 389 10.77 -2.19 -11.66
N GLU A 390 9.49 -2.54 -11.52
CA GLU A 390 8.56 -1.82 -10.66
C GLU A 390 8.66 -2.33 -9.20
N GLN A 391 8.72 -1.41 -8.23
CA GLN A 391 8.67 -1.68 -6.78
C GLN A 391 7.41 -2.46 -6.34
N TRP A 392 6.40 -2.52 -7.22
CA TRP A 392 5.08 -3.06 -6.96
C TRP A 392 4.75 -4.10 -8.01
N LYS A 393 4.98 -5.36 -7.65
CA LYS A 393 4.55 -6.48 -8.48
C LYS A 393 3.16 -6.86 -8.00
N MET A 394 2.22 -6.99 -8.93
CA MET A 394 0.84 -7.40 -8.66
C MET A 394 0.56 -8.69 -9.40
N GLY A 395 -0.42 -9.45 -8.92
CA GLY A 395 -0.84 -10.67 -9.59
C GLY A 395 -2.34 -10.86 -9.52
N ILE A 396 -2.88 -11.34 -10.64
CA ILE A 396 -4.18 -11.98 -10.68
C ILE A 396 -3.92 -13.47 -10.64
N TYR A 397 -4.49 -14.14 -9.66
CA TYR A 397 -4.28 -15.55 -9.43
C TYR A 397 -5.59 -16.30 -9.54
N ARG A 398 -5.50 -17.58 -9.86
CA ARG A 398 -6.63 -18.49 -9.90
C ARG A 398 -6.39 -19.60 -8.88
N ALA A 399 -7.24 -19.67 -7.86
CA ALA A 399 -7.31 -20.84 -7.01
C ALA A 399 -7.99 -21.98 -7.80
N HIS A 400 -7.46 -23.20 -7.68
CA HIS A 400 -7.99 -24.40 -8.31
C HIS A 400 -8.90 -25.16 -7.37
#